data_AF-A0A9D9MU43-F1
#
_entry.id   AF-A0A9D9MU43-F1
#
_cell.length_a   1.000
_cell.length_b   1.000
_cell.length_c   1.000
_cell.angle_alpha   90.00
_cell.angle_beta   90.00
_cell.angle_gamma   90.00
#
_symmetry.space_group_name_H-M   'P 1'
#
loop_
_entity.id
_entity.type
_entity.pdbx_description
1 polymer ?
#
loop_
_entity_poly.entity_id
_entity_poly.type
_entity_poly.pdbx_seq_one_letter_code
_entity_poly.pdbx_strand_id
1 'polypeptide(L)'
;MTCLNLGSLFAQDPGFSVSVGNAHYIAPNLFEFDIMIQSTGSPATFNFRTFQGGLFINPSWKGAGTITASYVSGSTQLSGLGYNGSIQWNPSDNFINLSVNTGVRNGGSPQATVIGTSPVRVMTMRLFSTANFNCSTSPNLQFNYNQSVTPLRLRSAVSWRTANPDVNYNLHYPGRTFGGTAVFNGETWSLSDADGRSPVNSAANPSSCPLQMNLVTFIQAFVNPSTGLMDNSGSGLLNALGESPNSMDVDTITVTLVNSSTLADVESQKVILKSDGSSLTYFTGSAIGTSCYIRVNHRNSLETWSAGPVNMAANTTYNFSSNQNQAYGDNLVQVAGVWAMYSGDVNQDGFIGGDDVGAVDNDNLAGLFFTYTTSDINGDLFVGGDDVGVVDNNNLAGVYLLRP
;
A
#
# COMPACT_ATOMS: atom_id res chain seq x y z
N MET A 1 44.49 51.94 15.21
CA MET A 1 44.18 50.83 14.29
C MET A 1 43.31 49.85 15.07
N THR A 2 41.99 50.02 14.94
CA THR A 2 40.98 49.17 15.58
C THR A 2 40.95 47.81 14.87
N CYS A 3 41.27 46.74 15.60
CA CYS A 3 40.90 45.39 15.19
C CYS A 3 39.91 44.86 16.21
N LEU A 4 38.64 44.86 15.83
CA LEU A 4 37.54 44.24 16.56
C LEU A 4 36.82 43.37 15.54
N ASN A 5 37.25 42.11 15.42
CA ASN A 5 36.46 41.08 14.75
C ASN A 5 36.95 39.68 15.10
N LEU A 6 36.34 39.06 16.11
CA LEU A 6 36.31 37.60 16.29
C LEU A 6 34.94 37.25 16.90
N GLY A 7 33.87 37.51 16.14
CA GLY A 7 32.60 36.84 16.36
C GLY A 7 32.74 35.40 15.89
N SER A 8 32.65 34.43 16.80
CA SER A 8 32.53 33.02 16.47
C SER A 8 31.38 32.84 15.48
N LEU A 9 31.66 32.35 14.27
CA LEU A 9 30.66 31.92 13.30
C LEU A 9 29.88 30.74 13.91
N PHE A 10 28.80 31.06 14.63
CA PHE A 10 27.82 30.05 15.02
C PHE A 10 27.22 29.42 13.76
N ALA A 11 26.81 28.16 13.85
CA ALA A 11 26.01 27.50 12.81
C ALA A 11 24.81 28.38 12.45
N GLN A 12 24.59 28.62 11.15
CA GLN A 12 23.34 29.22 10.69
C GLN A 12 22.23 28.20 10.91
N ASP A 13 21.22 28.60 11.67
CA ASP A 13 20.04 27.77 11.89
C ASP A 13 19.21 27.65 10.62
N PRO A 14 18.83 26.44 10.19
CA PRO A 14 18.06 26.28 8.98
C PRO A 14 16.60 26.61 9.19
N GLY A 15 16.01 27.24 8.18
CA GLY A 15 14.58 27.21 7.96
C GLY A 15 14.14 25.85 7.43
N PHE A 16 13.19 25.18 8.09
CA PHE A 16 12.67 23.89 7.65
C PHE A 16 11.16 23.76 7.92
N SER A 17 10.52 22.89 7.15
CA SER A 17 9.14 22.48 7.34
C SER A 17 9.06 20.97 7.48
N VAL A 18 8.32 20.50 8.48
CA VAL A 18 7.91 19.11 8.65
C VAL A 18 6.40 19.02 8.47
N SER A 19 5.93 18.04 7.72
CA SER A 19 4.50 17.87 7.46
C SER A 19 4.11 16.41 7.37
N VAL A 20 2.83 16.13 7.61
CA VAL A 20 2.22 14.85 7.24
C VAL A 20 1.90 14.87 5.75
N GLY A 21 2.28 13.82 5.02
CA GLY A 21 1.96 13.66 3.60
C GLY A 21 1.34 12.29 3.32
N ASN A 22 0.73 12.13 2.14
CA ASN A 22 0.27 10.84 1.62
C ASN A 22 -0.52 9.99 2.61
N ALA A 23 -1.39 10.60 3.43
CA ALA A 23 -2.14 9.85 4.43
C ALA A 23 -3.31 9.11 3.76
N HIS A 24 -3.36 7.79 3.92
CA HIS A 24 -4.35 6.94 3.27
C HIS A 24 -4.59 5.66 4.06
N TYR A 25 -5.75 5.05 3.84
CA TYR A 25 -6.03 3.72 4.36
C TYR A 25 -5.49 2.66 3.39
N ILE A 26 -4.84 1.64 3.95
CA ILE A 26 -4.50 0.40 3.25
C ILE A 26 -5.63 -0.62 3.42
N ALA A 27 -6.26 -0.62 4.60
CA ALA A 27 -7.42 -1.42 4.95
C ALA A 27 -8.26 -0.66 6.00
N PRO A 28 -9.49 -1.09 6.30
CA PRO A 28 -10.33 -0.43 7.32
C PRO A 28 -9.67 -0.32 8.70
N ASN A 29 -8.71 -1.19 9.01
CA ASN A 29 -7.95 -1.22 10.25
C ASN A 29 -6.44 -0.96 10.07
N LEU A 30 -6.01 -0.52 8.89
CA LEU A 30 -4.61 -0.26 8.57
C LEU A 30 -4.46 1.09 7.84
N PHE A 31 -3.74 2.02 8.44
CA PHE A 31 -3.59 3.38 7.96
C PHE A 31 -2.11 3.74 7.83
N GLU A 32 -1.76 4.45 6.75
CA GLU A 32 -0.39 4.91 6.51
C GLU A 32 -0.36 6.41 6.25
N PHE A 33 0.77 7.03 6.62
CA PHE A 33 1.07 8.41 6.29
C PHE A 33 2.57 8.65 6.32
N ASP A 34 3.03 9.64 5.57
CA ASP A 34 4.42 10.02 5.46
C ASP A 34 4.76 11.18 6.39
N ILE A 35 5.93 11.13 7.00
CA ILE A 35 6.57 12.31 7.60
C ILE A 35 7.52 12.90 6.57
N MET A 36 7.19 14.10 6.10
CA MET A 36 7.93 14.81 5.08
C MET A 36 8.74 15.95 5.70
N ILE A 37 9.93 16.22 5.17
CA ILE A 37 10.77 17.36 5.56
C ILE A 37 11.28 18.11 4.32
N GLN A 38 11.35 19.44 4.40
CA GLN A 38 11.96 20.31 3.39
C GLN A 38 12.61 21.53 4.03
N SER A 39 13.58 22.14 3.35
CA SER A 39 14.06 23.48 3.66
C SER A 39 13.02 24.53 3.26
N THR A 40 12.88 25.59 4.04
CA THR A 40 12.03 26.75 3.70
C THR A 40 12.79 27.85 2.95
N GLY A 41 14.01 27.58 2.48
CA GLY A 41 14.75 28.45 1.56
C GLY A 41 15.83 29.32 2.20
N SER A 42 16.03 29.27 3.52
CA SER A 42 17.10 30.03 4.20
C SER A 42 17.73 29.22 5.35
N PRO A 43 18.92 28.58 5.16
CA PRO A 43 19.58 28.33 3.88
C PRO A 43 18.77 27.33 3.04
N ALA A 44 18.92 27.40 1.70
CA ALA A 44 18.19 26.55 0.76
C ALA A 44 18.43 25.05 0.95
N THR A 45 19.50 24.68 1.67
CA THR A 45 19.78 23.30 2.07
C THR A 45 20.31 23.20 3.49
N PHE A 46 20.12 22.05 4.13
CA PHE A 46 20.79 21.72 5.40
C PHE A 46 21.06 20.21 5.53
N ASN A 47 22.05 19.87 6.34
CA ASN A 47 22.42 18.47 6.60
C ASN A 47 21.54 17.89 7.71
N PHE A 48 20.48 17.16 7.34
CA PHE A 48 19.57 16.51 8.28
C PHE A 48 20.23 15.35 9.02
N ARG A 49 19.92 15.24 10.31
CA ARG A 49 20.49 14.21 11.20
C ARG A 49 19.43 13.40 11.93
N THR A 50 18.51 13.99 12.69
CA THR A 50 17.46 13.22 13.36
C THR A 50 16.16 13.96 13.34
N PHE A 51 15.08 13.19 13.38
CA PHE A 51 13.76 13.71 13.67
C PHE A 51 13.26 13.06 14.95
N GLN A 52 12.75 13.86 15.86
CA GLN A 52 11.94 13.40 16.96
C GLN A 52 10.55 14.01 16.77
N GLY A 53 9.50 13.24 17.00
CA GLY A 53 8.13 13.68 16.84
C GLY A 53 7.26 13.23 17.99
N GLY A 54 6.27 14.05 18.27
CA GLY A 54 5.08 13.64 18.99
C GLY A 54 3.88 13.96 18.12
N LEU A 55 2.98 13.00 17.93
CA LEU A 55 1.80 13.17 17.10
C LEU A 55 0.54 12.88 17.91
N PHE A 56 -0.37 13.85 17.95
CA PHE A 56 -1.73 13.63 18.40
C PHE A 56 -2.57 13.02 17.28
N ILE A 57 -3.47 12.13 17.67
CA ILE A 57 -4.46 11.51 16.81
C ILE A 57 -5.85 11.88 17.32
N ASN A 58 -6.79 12.12 16.40
CA ASN A 58 -8.19 12.26 16.73
C ASN A 58 -8.75 10.99 17.41
N PRO A 59 -9.15 11.04 18.69
CA PRO A 59 -9.69 9.87 19.38
C PRO A 59 -10.98 9.34 18.74
N SER A 60 -11.79 10.22 18.14
CA SER A 60 -13.03 9.82 17.45
C SER A 60 -12.75 8.98 16.21
N TRP A 61 -11.61 9.21 15.53
CA TRP A 61 -11.15 8.44 14.37
C TRP A 61 -10.58 7.09 14.76
N LYS A 62 -9.78 7.02 15.83
CA LYS A 62 -9.29 5.75 16.37
C LYS A 62 -10.46 4.79 16.68
N GLY A 63 -11.55 5.33 17.22
CA GLY A 63 -12.69 4.53 17.66
C GLY A 63 -12.33 3.60 18.82
N ALA A 64 -12.93 2.41 18.82
CA ALA A 64 -12.79 1.44 19.92
C ALA A 64 -11.49 0.62 19.86
N GLY A 65 -10.77 0.63 18.74
CA GLY A 65 -9.56 -0.18 18.57
C GLY A 65 -8.35 0.31 19.35
N THR A 66 -7.38 -0.58 19.55
CA THR A 66 -6.05 -0.25 20.08
C THR A 66 -5.07 -0.13 18.91
N ILE A 67 -4.33 0.98 18.86
CA ILE A 67 -3.35 1.23 17.79
C ILE A 67 -2.02 0.56 18.13
N THR A 68 -1.43 -0.09 17.14
CA THR A 68 -0.01 -0.41 17.08
C THR A 68 0.62 0.44 16.00
N ALA A 69 1.57 1.30 16.39
CA ALA A 69 2.28 2.18 15.47
C ALA A 69 3.65 1.58 15.12
N SER A 70 3.99 1.55 13.84
CA SER A 70 5.26 1.06 13.31
C SER A 70 5.74 1.90 12.13
N TYR A 71 6.96 1.64 11.67
CA TYR A 71 7.50 2.21 10.44
C TYR A 71 7.47 1.18 9.32
N VAL A 72 7.27 1.63 8.07
CA VAL A 72 7.37 0.77 6.89
C VAL A 72 8.85 0.67 6.48
N SER A 73 9.43 -0.53 6.52
CA SER A 73 10.83 -0.75 6.15
C SER A 73 11.10 -0.34 4.71
N GLY A 74 12.26 0.28 4.45
CA GLY A 74 12.64 0.76 3.11
C GLY A 74 11.87 1.98 2.60
N SER A 75 10.92 2.53 3.36
CA SER A 75 10.12 3.69 2.91
C SER A 75 10.91 5.01 2.89
N THR A 76 11.95 5.15 3.70
CA THR A 76 12.69 6.41 3.84
C THR A 76 13.43 6.80 2.56
N GLN A 77 13.45 8.10 2.24
CA GLN A 77 14.27 8.67 1.15
C GLN A 77 15.62 9.19 1.67
N LEU A 78 15.93 8.99 2.95
CA LEU A 78 17.17 9.42 3.55
C LEU A 78 18.32 8.50 3.14
N SER A 79 19.43 9.09 2.68
CA SER A 79 20.61 8.37 2.22
C SER A 79 21.62 8.13 3.36
N GLY A 80 22.23 6.93 3.39
CA GLY A 80 23.39 6.62 4.24
C GLY A 80 23.06 6.22 5.68
N LEU A 81 21.80 5.89 5.96
CA LEU A 81 21.27 5.84 7.32
C LEU A 81 20.43 4.58 7.55
N GLY A 82 20.81 3.77 8.54
CA GLY A 82 19.91 2.79 9.13
C GLY A 82 18.92 3.47 10.07
N TYR A 83 17.65 3.09 10.00
CA TYR A 83 16.66 3.44 11.02
C TYR A 83 17.07 2.78 12.34
N ASN A 84 17.35 3.58 13.37
CA ASN A 84 17.56 3.11 14.75
C ASN A 84 16.65 3.87 15.72
N GLY A 85 15.41 4.07 15.28
CA GLY A 85 14.38 4.82 15.97
C GLY A 85 13.47 3.95 16.84
N SER A 86 12.83 4.55 17.83
CA SER A 86 11.73 3.93 18.57
C SER A 86 10.40 4.61 18.26
N ILE A 87 9.35 3.79 18.11
CA ILE A 87 7.97 4.25 17.99
C ILE A 87 7.21 3.66 19.17
N GLN A 88 6.41 4.49 19.83
CA GLN A 88 5.59 4.09 20.96
C GLN A 88 4.20 4.73 20.82
N TRP A 89 3.18 3.88 20.85
CA TRP A 89 1.79 4.29 21.03
C TRP A 89 1.49 4.53 22.52
N ASN A 90 0.91 5.68 22.84
CA ASN A 90 0.38 5.99 24.16
C ASN A 90 -1.16 6.02 24.10
N PRO A 91 -1.85 5.00 24.65
CA PRO A 91 -3.30 4.87 24.56
C PRO A 91 -4.07 5.88 25.40
N SER A 92 -3.51 6.42 26.50
CA SER A 92 -4.24 7.35 27.37
C SER A 92 -4.52 8.67 26.68
N ASP A 93 -3.61 9.10 25.81
CA ASP A 93 -3.61 10.42 25.20
C ASP A 93 -3.88 10.39 23.70
N ASN A 94 -4.02 9.19 23.12
CA ASN A 94 -4.07 8.96 21.67
C ASN A 94 -2.88 9.60 20.95
N PHE A 95 -1.68 9.23 21.42
CA PHE A 95 -0.44 9.92 21.08
C PHE A 95 0.62 8.95 20.58
N ILE A 96 1.35 9.33 19.54
CA ILE A 96 2.51 8.60 19.04
C ILE A 96 3.78 9.36 19.43
N ASN A 97 4.62 8.71 20.24
CA ASN A 97 6.02 9.08 20.35
C ASN A 97 6.79 8.42 19.23
N LEU A 98 7.60 9.20 18.53
CA LEU A 98 8.48 8.68 17.50
C LEU A 98 9.85 9.35 17.60
N SER A 99 10.88 8.56 17.51
CA SER A 99 12.24 9.03 17.34
C SER A 99 12.80 8.34 16.10
N VAL A 100 13.30 9.12 15.15
CA VAL A 100 14.09 8.62 14.05
C VAL A 100 15.50 9.11 14.25
N ASN A 101 16.31 8.18 14.74
CA ASN A 101 17.74 8.38 14.77
C ASN A 101 18.30 7.87 13.46
N THR A 102 18.92 8.77 12.71
CA THR A 102 19.67 8.38 11.53
C THR A 102 21.14 8.31 11.90
N GLY A 103 21.73 7.12 11.75
CA GLY A 103 23.18 6.92 11.85
C GLY A 103 23.80 7.29 13.20
N VAL A 104 23.60 6.43 14.22
CA VAL A 104 24.53 6.38 15.36
C VAL A 104 25.83 5.76 14.85
N ARG A 105 26.96 6.48 14.99
CA ARG A 105 28.27 6.03 14.50
C ARG A 105 28.60 4.60 14.96
N ASN A 106 29.22 3.85 14.07
CA ASN A 106 30.45 3.15 14.42
C ASN A 106 31.52 3.43 13.34
N GLY A 107 32.41 4.41 13.58
CA GLY A 107 33.71 4.55 12.90
C GLY A 107 33.80 5.10 11.45
N GLY A 108 33.20 6.26 11.10
CA GLY A 108 33.43 6.88 9.77
C GLY A 108 32.91 8.32 9.59
N SER A 109 33.04 8.86 8.36
CA SER A 109 32.58 10.19 7.91
C SER A 109 31.10 10.46 8.23
N PRO A 110 30.70 11.72 8.49
CA PRO A 110 29.34 12.04 8.91
C PRO A 110 28.33 11.64 7.84
N GLN A 111 27.44 10.70 8.17
CA GLN A 111 26.26 10.40 7.36
C GLN A 111 25.19 11.44 7.69
N ALA A 112 24.76 12.19 6.68
CA ALA A 112 23.64 13.13 6.74
C ALA A 112 22.99 13.17 5.36
N THR A 113 21.67 13.38 5.32
CA THR A 113 20.98 13.64 4.07
C THR A 113 20.86 15.15 3.88
N VAL A 114 21.26 15.64 2.71
CA VAL A 114 21.07 17.05 2.36
C VAL A 114 19.58 17.26 2.04
N ILE A 115 18.90 18.06 2.85
CA ILE A 115 17.49 18.43 2.63
C ILE A 115 17.46 19.75 1.88
N GLY A 116 16.88 19.74 0.68
CA GLY A 116 16.63 20.93 -0.12
C GLY A 116 15.19 21.45 0.02
N THR A 117 14.76 22.29 -0.91
CA THR A 117 13.41 22.88 -0.93
C THR A 117 12.33 21.93 -1.43
N SER A 118 12.68 20.76 -1.98
CA SER A 118 11.73 19.70 -2.31
C SER A 118 11.47 18.82 -1.09
N PRO A 119 10.20 18.41 -0.82
CA PRO A 119 9.88 17.47 0.24
C PRO A 119 10.63 16.14 0.11
N VAL A 120 11.26 15.72 1.20
CA VAL A 120 11.92 14.42 1.36
C VAL A 120 11.18 13.63 2.43
N ARG A 121 10.89 12.36 2.14
CA ARG A 121 10.24 11.45 3.08
C ARG A 121 11.22 10.94 4.12
N VAL A 122 11.02 11.33 5.37
CA VAL A 122 11.77 10.83 6.53
C VAL A 122 11.40 9.38 6.80
N MET A 123 10.11 9.07 6.83
CA MET A 123 9.58 7.70 7.00
C MET A 123 8.11 7.64 6.58
N THR A 124 7.63 6.45 6.25
CA THR A 124 6.20 6.12 6.25
C THR A 124 5.84 5.47 7.59
N MET A 125 4.89 6.07 8.29
CA MET A 125 4.29 5.54 9.51
C MET A 125 3.13 4.62 9.13
N ARG A 126 3.00 3.50 9.84
CA ARG A 126 1.90 2.53 9.70
C ARG A 126 1.20 2.37 11.04
N LEU A 127 -0.11 2.56 11.04
CA LEU A 127 -0.99 2.38 12.19
C LEU A 127 -1.92 1.21 11.93
N PHE A 128 -1.69 0.11 12.64
CA PHE A 128 -2.63 -1.00 12.69
C PHE A 128 -3.56 -0.81 13.89
N SER A 129 -4.85 -1.09 13.72
CA SER A 129 -5.84 -1.08 14.79
C SER A 129 -6.47 -2.47 14.96
N THR A 130 -6.73 -2.87 16.19
CA THR A 130 -7.44 -4.13 16.49
C THR A 130 -8.91 -4.13 16.07
N ALA A 131 -9.46 -2.95 15.72
CA ALA A 131 -10.79 -2.78 15.14
C ALA A 131 -10.70 -1.75 14.01
N ASN A 132 -11.68 -1.72 13.10
CA ASN A 132 -11.72 -0.73 12.02
C ASN A 132 -11.70 0.70 12.58
N PHE A 133 -10.98 1.59 11.91
CA PHE A 133 -11.02 3.02 12.18
C PHE A 133 -12.42 3.57 11.91
N ASN A 134 -12.78 4.64 12.63
CA ASN A 134 -14.03 5.34 12.41
C ASN A 134 -13.91 6.33 11.25
N CYS A 135 -14.40 5.88 10.10
CA CYS A 135 -14.37 6.59 8.83
C CYS A 135 -15.26 7.83 8.77
N SER A 136 -16.13 8.06 9.76
CA SER A 136 -16.96 9.28 9.83
C SER A 136 -16.20 10.50 10.32
N THR A 137 -14.93 10.32 10.71
CA THR A 137 -14.05 11.38 11.20
C THR A 137 -12.66 11.22 10.61
N SER A 138 -11.89 12.30 10.56
CA SER A 138 -10.53 12.28 10.00
C SER A 138 -9.48 12.06 11.11
N PRO A 139 -8.30 11.48 10.79
CA PRO A 139 -7.27 11.22 11.79
C PRO A 139 -6.71 12.50 12.42
N ASN A 140 -6.78 13.63 11.70
CA ASN A 140 -6.36 14.95 12.18
C ASN A 140 -4.99 14.92 12.89
N LEU A 141 -3.96 14.44 12.20
CA LEU A 141 -2.63 14.28 12.78
C LEU A 141 -1.99 15.64 13.07
N GLN A 142 -1.59 15.88 14.33
CA GLN A 142 -1.01 17.15 14.78
C GLN A 142 0.33 16.92 15.49
N PHE A 143 1.36 17.69 15.15
CA PHE A 143 2.65 17.65 15.82
C PHE A 143 2.57 18.33 17.19
N ASN A 144 3.27 17.75 18.16
CA ASN A 144 3.33 18.25 19.53
C ASN A 144 4.55 19.16 19.74
N TYR A 145 4.36 20.31 20.39
CA TYR A 145 5.42 21.27 20.70
C TYR A 145 5.90 21.20 22.16
N ASN A 146 5.19 20.45 23.01
CA ASN A 146 5.45 20.41 24.44
C ASN A 146 6.00 19.06 24.89
N GLN A 147 7.18 19.06 25.50
CA GLN A 147 7.73 17.84 26.08
C GLN A 147 7.08 17.53 27.44
N SER A 148 6.78 16.25 27.68
CA SER A 148 6.31 15.74 28.98
C SER A 148 7.02 14.43 29.30
N VAL A 149 7.30 14.20 30.58
CA VAL A 149 7.89 12.93 31.07
C VAL A 149 6.83 11.95 31.57
N THR A 150 5.70 12.45 32.09
CA THR A 150 4.62 11.64 32.64
C THR A 150 3.26 12.29 32.33
N PRO A 151 2.45 11.71 31.42
CA PRO A 151 2.84 10.67 30.48
C PRO A 151 3.95 11.15 29.54
N LEU A 152 4.76 10.23 29.02
CA LEU A 152 5.85 10.57 28.08
C LEU A 152 5.25 11.14 26.80
N ARG A 153 5.58 12.41 26.50
CA ARG A 153 5.28 13.06 25.23
C ARG A 153 6.55 13.68 24.68
N LEU A 154 7.01 13.15 23.57
CA LEU A 154 8.12 13.71 22.82
C LEU A 154 7.65 14.99 22.15
N ARG A 155 8.50 16.01 22.25
CA ARG A 155 8.36 17.25 21.48
C ARG A 155 8.90 17.03 20.08
N SER A 156 8.22 17.59 19.09
CA SER A 156 8.65 17.56 17.70
C SER A 156 9.88 18.45 17.49
N ALA A 157 10.93 17.88 16.92
CA ALA A 157 12.21 18.56 16.75
C ALA A 157 13.02 17.92 15.62
N VAL A 158 13.75 18.75 14.89
CA VAL A 158 14.76 18.32 13.91
C VAL A 158 16.14 18.62 14.48
N SER A 159 17.09 17.72 14.20
CA SER A 159 18.52 17.99 14.36
C SER A 159 19.24 18.02 13.02
N TRP A 160 20.28 18.83 12.96
CA TRP A 160 21.11 19.04 11.79
C TRP A 160 22.59 19.14 12.17
N ARG A 161 23.44 19.10 11.14
CA ARG A 161 24.89 19.29 11.27
C ARG A 161 25.35 20.53 10.51
N THR A 162 26.47 21.08 10.96
CA THR A 162 27.25 22.03 10.15
C THR A 162 28.17 21.28 9.20
N ALA A 163 29.02 22.01 8.48
CA ALA A 163 30.14 21.42 7.75
C ALA A 163 31.11 20.63 8.67
N ASN A 164 31.09 20.87 9.99
CA ASN A 164 31.87 20.08 10.94
C ASN A 164 31.11 18.77 11.32
N PRO A 165 31.67 17.58 11.05
CA PRO A 165 31.07 16.28 11.36
C PRO A 165 30.73 16.01 12.83
N ASP A 166 31.43 16.70 13.74
CA ASP A 166 31.48 16.35 15.16
C ASP A 166 30.51 17.18 16.00
N VAL A 167 29.92 18.24 15.42
CA VAL A 167 28.99 19.13 16.11
C VAL A 167 27.58 18.93 15.58
N ASN A 168 26.65 18.62 16.49
CA ASN A 168 25.24 18.43 16.17
C ASN A 168 24.42 19.54 16.83
N TYR A 169 23.46 20.10 16.10
CA TYR A 169 22.53 21.11 16.59
C TYR A 169 21.11 20.57 16.52
N ASN A 170 20.29 20.95 17.49
CA ASN A 170 18.88 20.60 17.56
C ASN A 170 18.06 21.88 17.68
N LEU A 171 16.80 21.83 17.24
CA LEU A 171 15.83 22.93 17.41
C LEU A 171 15.76 23.43 18.86
N HIS A 172 15.86 22.51 19.82
CA HIS A 172 15.75 22.79 21.26
C HIS A 172 17.08 22.59 22.01
N TYR A 173 18.20 22.98 21.41
CA TYR A 173 19.52 22.80 22.01
C TYR A 173 19.67 23.61 23.31
N PRO A 174 20.07 23.01 24.45
CA PRO A 174 20.19 23.73 25.72
C PRO A 174 21.16 24.91 25.67
N GLY A 175 20.74 26.06 26.21
CA GLY A 175 21.59 27.26 26.29
C GLY A 175 21.78 28.02 24.98
N ARG A 176 21.02 27.70 23.92
CA ARG A 176 21.06 28.39 22.63
C ARG A 176 19.65 28.71 22.13
N THR A 177 19.44 29.93 21.67
CA THR A 177 18.23 30.31 20.94
C THR A 177 18.33 29.85 19.49
N PHE A 178 17.30 29.17 18.98
CA PHE A 178 17.18 28.85 17.57
C PHE A 178 16.76 30.10 16.78
N GLY A 179 17.59 30.52 15.83
CA GLY A 179 17.37 31.70 14.99
C GLY A 179 16.78 31.40 13.61
N GLY A 180 16.51 30.13 13.30
CA GLY A 180 15.85 29.70 12.05
C GLY A 180 14.33 29.73 12.16
N THR A 181 13.65 29.22 11.14
CA THR A 181 12.18 29.05 11.15
C THR A 181 11.83 27.56 11.10
N ALA A 182 11.11 27.07 12.10
CA ALA A 182 10.60 25.71 12.11
C ALA A 182 9.10 25.75 11.84
N VAL A 183 8.64 25.04 10.81
CA VAL A 183 7.23 24.97 10.43
C VAL A 183 6.73 23.54 10.56
N PHE A 184 5.62 23.31 11.27
CA PHE A 184 4.98 21.99 11.38
C PHE A 184 3.54 22.07 10.85
N ASN A 185 3.19 21.21 9.90
CA ASN A 185 1.87 21.22 9.24
C ASN A 185 1.42 22.61 8.72
N GLY A 186 2.36 23.46 8.32
CA GLY A 186 2.08 24.80 7.79
C GLY A 186 2.06 25.92 8.84
N GLU A 187 2.21 25.61 10.12
CA GLU A 187 2.32 26.62 11.18
C GLU A 187 3.77 26.79 11.63
N THR A 188 4.19 28.04 11.81
CA THR A 188 5.47 28.35 12.44
C THR A 188 5.42 28.02 13.93
N TRP A 189 6.30 27.12 14.35
CA TRP A 189 6.49 26.78 15.76
C TRP A 189 6.81 28.02 16.60
N SER A 190 6.17 28.11 17.76
CA SER A 190 6.47 29.12 18.78
C SER A 190 6.39 28.52 20.18
N LEU A 191 7.22 29.02 21.09
CA LEU A 191 7.12 28.75 22.53
C LEU A 191 5.86 29.37 23.16
N SER A 192 5.29 30.39 22.51
CA SER A 192 4.08 31.08 22.95
C SER A 192 2.80 30.49 22.37
N ASP A 193 2.90 29.37 21.64
CA ASP A 193 1.74 28.72 21.06
C ASP A 193 0.76 28.24 22.16
N ALA A 194 -0.53 28.51 21.96
CA ALA A 194 -1.52 28.47 23.03
C ALA A 194 -1.96 27.05 23.38
N ASP A 195 -2.07 26.16 22.40
CA ASP A 195 -2.46 24.75 22.60
C ASP A 195 -1.24 23.80 22.59
N GLY A 196 -0.09 24.28 22.12
CA GLY A 196 1.17 23.56 22.08
C GLY A 196 1.22 22.52 20.97
N ARG A 197 0.48 22.73 19.87
CA ARG A 197 0.31 21.75 18.79
C ARG A 197 0.24 22.43 17.43
N SER A 198 0.70 21.71 16.40
CA SER A 198 0.47 22.14 15.04
C SER A 198 -1.01 22.07 14.66
N PRO A 199 -1.46 22.82 13.64
CA PRO A 199 -2.76 22.60 13.05
C PRO A 199 -2.82 21.22 12.38
N VAL A 200 -4.04 20.84 12.05
CA VAL A 200 -4.30 19.71 11.16
C VAL A 200 -4.03 20.15 9.74
N ASN A 201 -3.21 19.40 9.00
CA ASN A 201 -3.05 19.65 7.57
C ASN A 201 -4.10 18.87 6.75
N SER A 202 -4.41 19.34 5.55
CA SER A 202 -5.38 18.67 4.66
C SER A 202 -4.92 17.27 4.23
N ALA A 203 -3.61 17.08 4.07
CA ALA A 203 -3.02 15.80 3.68
C ALA A 203 -3.21 14.69 4.74
N ALA A 204 -3.46 15.04 6.00
CA ALA A 204 -3.74 14.10 7.08
C ALA A 204 -5.21 13.66 7.15
N ASN A 205 -6.07 14.10 6.21
CA ASN A 205 -7.51 13.89 6.26
C ASN A 205 -8.05 13.23 4.98
N PRO A 206 -7.76 11.94 4.75
CA PRO A 206 -8.36 11.23 3.63
C PRO A 206 -9.88 11.17 3.75
N SER A 207 -10.55 11.21 2.60
CA SER A 207 -12.00 11.45 2.47
C SER A 207 -12.88 10.28 2.88
N SER A 208 -12.37 9.05 2.92
CA SER A 208 -13.15 7.85 3.25
C SER A 208 -12.27 6.63 3.56
N CYS A 209 -12.84 5.65 4.24
CA CYS A 209 -12.26 4.32 4.36
C CYS A 209 -12.28 3.58 3.01
N PRO A 210 -11.40 2.60 2.81
CA PRO A 210 -11.36 1.87 1.58
C PRO A 210 -12.64 1.03 1.44
N LEU A 211 -13.10 0.87 0.21
CA LEU A 211 -14.11 -0.12 -0.12
C LEU A 211 -13.46 -1.50 -0.02
N GLN A 212 -14.02 -2.37 0.82
CA GLN A 212 -13.63 -3.77 0.86
C GLN A 212 -14.44 -4.57 -0.16
N MET A 213 -13.76 -5.33 -1.01
CA MET A 213 -14.39 -6.26 -1.93
C MET A 213 -13.98 -7.69 -1.61
N ASN A 214 -14.98 -8.52 -1.28
CA ASN A 214 -14.83 -9.95 -1.13
C ASN A 214 -15.37 -10.62 -2.39
N LEU A 215 -14.49 -11.30 -3.12
CA LEU A 215 -14.81 -11.91 -4.40
C LEU A 215 -14.60 -13.42 -4.31
N VAL A 216 -15.52 -14.18 -4.91
CA VAL A 216 -15.34 -15.63 -5.12
C VAL A 216 -15.34 -15.91 -6.63
N THR A 217 -14.23 -16.44 -7.13
CA THR A 217 -14.02 -16.76 -8.55
C THR A 217 -13.17 -18.03 -8.66
N PHE A 218 -13.47 -18.88 -9.64
CA PHE A 218 -12.67 -20.07 -9.95
C PHE A 218 -12.19 -19.99 -11.41
N ILE A 219 -11.06 -20.64 -11.71
CA ILE A 219 -10.48 -20.72 -13.05
C ILE A 219 -10.57 -22.18 -13.49
N GLN A 220 -11.23 -22.44 -14.63
CA GLN A 220 -11.64 -23.77 -15.08
C GLN A 220 -10.55 -24.83 -14.92
N ALA A 221 -9.40 -24.60 -15.52
CA ALA A 221 -8.34 -25.60 -15.57
C ALA A 221 -7.62 -25.79 -14.25
N PHE A 222 -7.65 -24.80 -13.34
CA PHE A 222 -7.03 -24.89 -12.03
C PHE A 222 -7.86 -25.73 -11.04
N VAL A 223 -9.17 -25.92 -11.31
CA VAL A 223 -10.06 -26.66 -10.42
C VAL A 223 -9.77 -28.15 -10.48
N ASN A 224 -9.32 -28.69 -9.35
CA ASN A 224 -9.15 -30.11 -9.15
C ASN A 224 -10.54 -30.79 -9.06
N PRO A 225 -10.87 -31.71 -9.98
CA PRO A 225 -12.19 -32.34 -10.00
C PRO A 225 -12.54 -33.16 -8.75
N SER A 226 -11.53 -33.57 -7.98
CA SER A 226 -11.71 -34.41 -6.79
C SER A 226 -12.02 -33.60 -5.54
N THR A 227 -11.47 -32.37 -5.43
CA THR A 227 -11.61 -31.51 -4.26
C THR A 227 -12.60 -30.37 -4.49
N GLY A 228 -12.81 -29.97 -5.75
CA GLY A 228 -13.54 -28.76 -6.11
C GLY A 228 -12.79 -27.47 -5.75
N LEU A 229 -11.50 -27.57 -5.41
CA LEU A 229 -10.61 -26.46 -5.08
C LEU A 229 -9.62 -26.23 -6.22
N MET A 230 -9.01 -25.05 -6.29
CA MET A 230 -7.93 -24.76 -7.22
C MET A 230 -6.57 -25.24 -6.67
N ASP A 231 -6.41 -26.55 -6.52
CA ASP A 231 -5.27 -27.20 -5.88
C ASP A 231 -4.71 -28.37 -6.71
N ASN A 232 -4.65 -28.22 -8.04
CA ASN A 232 -4.17 -29.26 -8.97
C ASN A 232 -2.81 -29.87 -8.59
N SER A 233 -1.93 -29.09 -7.94
CA SER A 233 -0.62 -29.55 -7.43
C SER A 233 -0.63 -30.06 -5.98
N GLY A 234 -1.82 -30.30 -5.39
CA GLY A 234 -1.99 -30.60 -3.97
C GLY A 234 -1.85 -29.38 -3.04
N SER A 235 -1.51 -28.22 -3.61
CA SER A 235 -1.56 -26.89 -2.99
C SER A 235 -1.82 -25.84 -4.08
N GLY A 236 -2.04 -24.59 -3.69
CA GLY A 236 -2.10 -23.49 -4.64
C GLY A 236 -0.76 -23.27 -5.37
N LEU A 237 -0.82 -22.92 -6.65
CA LEU A 237 0.34 -22.79 -7.52
C LEU A 237 1.43 -21.83 -6.99
N LEU A 238 1.08 -20.64 -6.45
CA LEU A 238 2.07 -19.73 -5.86
C LEU A 238 2.80 -20.37 -4.68
N ASN A 239 2.14 -21.25 -3.92
CA ASN A 239 2.80 -22.02 -2.88
C ASN A 239 3.70 -23.11 -3.46
N ALA A 240 3.24 -23.84 -4.48
CA ALA A 240 4.05 -24.85 -5.15
C ALA A 240 5.35 -24.27 -5.76
N LEU A 241 5.30 -23.02 -6.23
CA LEU A 241 6.47 -22.26 -6.71
C LEU A 241 7.40 -21.75 -5.60
N GLY A 242 6.97 -21.78 -4.34
CA GLY A 242 7.69 -21.17 -3.21
C GLY A 242 7.57 -19.64 -3.14
N GLU A 243 6.72 -19.04 -3.97
CA GLU A 243 6.46 -17.59 -4.00
C GLU A 243 5.52 -17.15 -2.87
N SER A 244 4.72 -18.08 -2.33
CA SER A 244 3.91 -17.86 -1.13
C SER A 244 4.14 -18.94 -0.06
N PRO A 245 4.25 -18.56 1.23
CA PRO A 245 4.27 -19.54 2.32
C PRO A 245 2.90 -20.13 2.65
N ASN A 246 1.81 -19.61 2.05
CA ASN A 246 0.44 -20.06 2.32
C ASN A 246 -0.01 -21.07 1.26
N SER A 247 -0.32 -22.30 1.69
CA SER A 247 -0.75 -23.40 0.80
C SER A 247 -2.03 -23.16 0.03
N MET A 248 -2.82 -22.15 0.42
CA MET A 248 -4.06 -21.78 -0.26
C MET A 248 -3.84 -20.79 -1.40
N ASP A 249 -2.68 -20.13 -1.50
CA ASP A 249 -2.46 -19.09 -2.50
C ASP A 249 -2.18 -19.72 -3.87
N VAL A 250 -3.09 -19.48 -4.82
CA VAL A 250 -3.09 -20.15 -6.13
C VAL A 250 -2.37 -19.32 -7.15
N ASP A 251 -2.90 -18.14 -7.45
CA ASP A 251 -2.36 -17.23 -8.45
C ASP A 251 -2.82 -15.81 -8.12
N THR A 252 -2.62 -14.87 -9.04
CA THR A 252 -3.09 -13.49 -8.92
C THR A 252 -4.08 -13.16 -10.01
N ILE A 253 -5.16 -12.48 -9.63
CA ILE A 253 -6.13 -11.91 -10.56
C ILE A 253 -6.09 -10.39 -10.48
N THR A 254 -6.47 -9.73 -11.56
CA THR A 254 -6.70 -8.28 -11.58
C THR A 254 -8.20 -8.04 -11.53
N VAL A 255 -8.65 -7.34 -10.48
CA VAL A 255 -10.05 -6.96 -10.30
C VAL A 255 -10.18 -5.47 -10.60
N THR A 256 -10.98 -5.12 -11.59
CA THR A 256 -11.26 -3.74 -11.98
C THR A 256 -12.72 -3.39 -11.72
N LEU A 257 -12.95 -2.26 -11.06
CA LEU A 257 -14.28 -1.64 -11.00
C LEU A 257 -14.47 -0.79 -12.26
N VAL A 258 -15.52 -1.08 -13.03
CA VAL A 258 -15.83 -0.35 -14.26
C VAL A 258 -17.15 0.38 -14.10
N ASN A 259 -17.18 1.69 -14.34
CA ASN A 259 -18.38 2.49 -14.17
C ASN A 259 -19.49 2.00 -15.13
N SER A 260 -20.66 1.66 -14.58
CA SER A 260 -21.76 1.06 -15.37
C SER A 260 -22.37 1.98 -16.43
N SER A 261 -22.19 3.29 -16.33
CA SER A 261 -22.76 4.27 -17.25
C SER A 261 -21.77 4.71 -18.33
N THR A 262 -20.49 4.85 -17.99
CA THR A 262 -19.45 5.33 -18.93
C THR A 262 -18.57 4.22 -19.48
N LEU A 263 -18.61 3.02 -18.88
CA LEU A 263 -17.71 1.90 -19.13
C LEU A 263 -16.22 2.23 -18.96
N ALA A 264 -15.91 3.33 -18.25
CA ALA A 264 -14.55 3.68 -17.90
C ALA A 264 -14.10 2.94 -16.63
N ASP A 265 -12.84 2.49 -16.63
CA ASP A 265 -12.20 1.93 -15.44
C ASP A 265 -12.17 2.99 -14.32
N VAL A 266 -12.75 2.65 -13.17
CA VAL A 266 -12.74 3.48 -11.96
C VAL A 266 -11.43 3.25 -11.20
N GLU A 267 -11.13 1.98 -10.94
CA GLU A 267 -9.95 1.57 -10.20
C GLU A 267 -9.66 0.08 -10.45
N SER A 268 -8.39 -0.30 -10.42
CA SER A 268 -7.93 -1.67 -10.63
C SER A 268 -6.99 -2.11 -9.52
N GLN A 269 -7.16 -3.34 -9.04
CA GLN A 269 -6.38 -3.93 -7.96
C GLN A 269 -5.94 -5.35 -8.34
N LYS A 270 -4.65 -5.64 -8.19
CA LYS A 270 -4.11 -7.00 -8.34
C LYS A 270 -4.14 -7.70 -6.98
N VAL A 271 -4.77 -8.87 -6.91
CA VAL A 271 -5.03 -9.59 -5.66
C VAL A 271 -4.69 -11.07 -5.79
N ILE A 272 -4.30 -11.69 -4.67
CA ILE A 272 -4.09 -13.14 -4.57
C ILE A 272 -5.44 -13.84 -4.59
N LEU A 273 -5.58 -14.81 -5.49
CA LEU A 273 -6.68 -15.76 -5.55
C LEU A 273 -6.33 -17.00 -4.73
N LYS A 274 -7.24 -17.44 -3.86
CA LYS A 274 -7.06 -18.63 -3.02
C LYS A 274 -7.74 -19.86 -3.63
N SER A 275 -7.36 -21.05 -3.17
CA SER A 275 -7.84 -22.33 -3.71
C SER A 275 -9.31 -22.60 -3.45
N ASP A 276 -9.93 -21.93 -2.48
CA ASP A 276 -11.38 -21.91 -2.26
C ASP A 276 -12.12 -20.86 -3.14
N GLY A 277 -11.40 -20.25 -4.08
CA GLY A 277 -11.89 -19.19 -4.96
C GLY A 277 -11.97 -17.81 -4.30
N SER A 278 -11.69 -17.69 -3.00
CA SER A 278 -11.81 -16.43 -2.31
C SER A 278 -10.65 -15.48 -2.63
N SER A 279 -10.97 -14.20 -2.78
CA SER A 279 -10.01 -13.11 -2.83
C SER A 279 -10.56 -11.89 -2.10
N LEU A 280 -9.66 -11.13 -1.49
CA LEU A 280 -9.98 -9.95 -0.70
C LEU A 280 -9.15 -8.78 -1.20
N THR A 281 -9.82 -7.76 -1.73
CA THR A 281 -9.16 -6.55 -2.22
C THR A 281 -9.79 -5.29 -1.65
N TYR A 282 -9.06 -4.19 -1.73
CA TYR A 282 -9.45 -2.89 -1.20
C TYR A 282 -9.34 -1.85 -2.31
N PHE A 283 -10.42 -1.13 -2.55
CA PHE A 283 -10.48 0.01 -3.46
C PHE A 283 -10.57 1.31 -2.67
N THR A 284 -10.31 2.44 -3.32
CA THR A 284 -10.54 3.76 -2.74
C THR A 284 -12.02 3.94 -2.38
N GLY A 285 -12.28 4.59 -1.24
CA GLY A 285 -13.66 4.84 -0.79
C GLY A 285 -14.44 5.81 -1.70
N SER A 286 -13.78 6.49 -2.65
CA SER A 286 -14.45 7.27 -3.70
C SER A 286 -15.33 6.42 -4.61
N ALA A 287 -15.10 5.11 -4.69
CA ALA A 287 -15.98 4.21 -5.45
C ALA A 287 -17.31 3.94 -4.73
N ILE A 288 -17.41 4.17 -3.41
CA ILE A 288 -18.64 3.90 -2.64
C ILE A 288 -19.79 4.75 -3.16
N GLY A 289 -20.95 4.12 -3.39
CA GLY A 289 -22.14 4.73 -3.98
C GLY A 289 -22.14 4.72 -5.51
N THR A 290 -21.03 4.34 -6.16
CA THR A 290 -20.96 4.19 -7.61
C THR A 290 -21.50 2.83 -8.02
N SER A 291 -22.28 2.77 -9.10
CA SER A 291 -22.71 1.51 -9.70
C SER A 291 -21.67 1.05 -10.72
N CYS A 292 -21.04 -0.10 -10.47
CA CYS A 292 -19.91 -0.60 -11.26
C CYS A 292 -20.12 -2.05 -11.69
N TYR A 293 -19.66 -2.41 -12.89
CA TYR A 293 -19.35 -3.81 -13.19
C TYR A 293 -18.04 -4.21 -12.49
N ILE A 294 -17.93 -5.49 -12.16
CA ILE A 294 -16.71 -6.10 -11.65
C ILE A 294 -16.08 -6.90 -12.78
N ARG A 295 -14.92 -6.45 -13.26
CA ARG A 295 -14.13 -7.14 -14.30
C ARG A 295 -12.99 -7.91 -13.65
N VAL A 296 -12.83 -9.17 -14.02
CA VAL A 296 -11.76 -10.05 -13.54
C VAL A 296 -10.92 -10.50 -14.73
N ASN A 297 -9.62 -10.25 -14.65
CA ASN A 297 -8.62 -10.71 -15.60
C ASN A 297 -7.63 -11.66 -14.90
N HIS A 298 -7.29 -12.76 -15.57
CA HIS A 298 -6.25 -13.69 -15.16
C HIS A 298 -5.30 -13.90 -16.35
N ARG A 299 -4.06 -14.34 -16.10
CA ARG A 299 -2.98 -14.34 -17.10
C ARG A 299 -3.21 -15.25 -18.32
N ASN A 300 -4.08 -16.24 -18.21
CA ASN A 300 -4.34 -17.26 -19.24
C ASN A 300 -5.80 -17.73 -19.23
N SER A 301 -6.70 -16.83 -18.86
CA SER A 301 -8.14 -17.12 -18.78
C SER A 301 -8.91 -15.95 -19.34
N LEU A 302 -10.08 -16.26 -19.90
CA LEU A 302 -10.93 -15.28 -20.55
C LEU A 302 -11.39 -14.22 -19.54
N GLU A 303 -11.22 -12.95 -19.89
CA GLU A 303 -11.76 -11.84 -19.13
C GLU A 303 -13.25 -12.05 -18.82
N THR A 304 -13.65 -11.85 -17.57
CA THR A 304 -15.03 -12.11 -17.12
C THR A 304 -15.59 -10.91 -16.37
N TRP A 305 -16.83 -10.53 -16.69
CA TRP A 305 -17.54 -9.40 -16.10
C TRP A 305 -18.72 -9.88 -15.26
N SER A 306 -19.05 -9.15 -14.19
CA SER A 306 -20.28 -9.39 -13.42
C SER A 306 -21.51 -9.32 -14.33
N ALA A 307 -22.50 -10.18 -14.07
CA ALA A 307 -23.72 -10.27 -14.88
C ALA A 307 -24.48 -8.95 -15.04
N GLY A 308 -24.37 -8.06 -14.05
CA GLY A 308 -24.90 -6.71 -14.08
C GLY A 308 -24.06 -5.76 -13.23
N PRO A 309 -24.42 -4.47 -13.23
CA PRO A 309 -23.82 -3.50 -12.31
C PRO A 309 -24.09 -3.85 -10.84
N VAL A 310 -23.06 -3.73 -10.02
CA VAL A 310 -23.10 -3.88 -8.57
C VAL A 310 -22.94 -2.49 -7.94
N ASN A 311 -23.83 -2.14 -7.01
CA ASN A 311 -23.68 -0.89 -6.26
C ASN A 311 -22.58 -1.05 -5.22
N MET A 312 -21.52 -0.27 -5.38
CA MET A 312 -20.36 -0.30 -4.51
C MET A 312 -20.72 0.23 -3.12
N ALA A 313 -20.57 -0.61 -2.10
CA ALA A 313 -20.72 -0.25 -0.69
C ALA A 313 -19.38 -0.40 0.04
N ALA A 314 -19.27 0.11 1.27
CA ALA A 314 -18.06 -0.01 2.08
C ALA A 314 -17.58 -1.47 2.23
N ASN A 315 -18.51 -2.42 2.23
CA ASN A 315 -18.24 -3.84 2.06
C ASN A 315 -19.12 -4.37 0.93
N THR A 316 -18.50 -4.84 -0.14
CA THR A 316 -19.17 -5.39 -1.32
C THR A 316 -18.74 -6.84 -1.48
N THR A 317 -19.71 -7.73 -1.71
CA THR A 317 -19.44 -9.14 -1.97
C THR A 317 -19.98 -9.55 -3.34
N TYR A 318 -19.20 -10.30 -4.11
CA TYR A 318 -19.65 -10.87 -5.37
C TYR A 318 -19.12 -12.29 -5.53
N ASN A 319 -19.95 -13.19 -6.08
CA ASN A 319 -19.60 -14.59 -6.21
C ASN A 319 -19.95 -15.11 -7.61
N PHE A 320 -18.94 -15.17 -8.48
CA PHE A 320 -19.06 -15.73 -9.82
C PHE A 320 -19.38 -17.23 -9.82
N SER A 321 -18.98 -17.97 -8.78
CA SER A 321 -19.05 -19.43 -8.79
C SER A 321 -20.40 -20.01 -8.42
N SER A 322 -21.33 -19.17 -7.97
CA SER A 322 -22.64 -19.63 -7.46
C SER A 322 -23.63 -20.03 -8.56
N ASN A 323 -23.56 -19.40 -9.74
CA ASN A 323 -24.41 -19.72 -10.90
C ASN A 323 -23.73 -19.19 -12.18
N GLN A 324 -24.02 -19.81 -13.32
CA GLN A 324 -23.62 -19.33 -14.64
C GLN A 324 -24.02 -17.87 -14.87
N ASN A 325 -25.22 -17.49 -14.40
CA ASN A 325 -25.77 -16.14 -14.55
C ASN A 325 -25.15 -15.08 -13.63
N GLN A 326 -24.02 -15.38 -13.00
CA GLN A 326 -23.19 -14.39 -12.31
C GLN A 326 -22.14 -13.77 -13.23
N ALA A 327 -21.96 -14.28 -14.45
CA ALA A 327 -21.18 -13.59 -15.48
C ALA A 327 -22.09 -12.94 -16.52
N TYR A 328 -21.58 -11.87 -17.14
CA TYR A 328 -22.24 -11.23 -18.25
C TYR A 328 -22.42 -12.22 -19.41
N GLY A 329 -23.65 -12.35 -19.90
CA GLY A 329 -23.99 -13.28 -20.98
C GLY A 329 -23.87 -14.76 -20.60
N ASP A 330 -23.96 -15.11 -19.30
CA ASP A 330 -23.85 -16.49 -18.81
C ASP A 330 -22.51 -17.16 -19.20
N ASN A 331 -21.44 -16.36 -19.32
CA ASN A 331 -20.15 -16.78 -19.87
C ASN A 331 -19.23 -17.46 -18.84
N LEU A 332 -19.71 -18.55 -18.22
CA LEU A 332 -18.96 -19.40 -17.29
C LEU A 332 -19.13 -20.88 -17.66
N VAL A 333 -18.19 -21.71 -17.18
CA VAL A 333 -18.22 -23.16 -17.31
C VAL A 333 -18.37 -23.83 -15.96
N GLN A 334 -19.15 -24.91 -15.89
CA GLN A 334 -19.29 -25.69 -14.67
C GLN A 334 -18.18 -26.74 -14.57
N VAL A 335 -17.42 -26.72 -13.47
CA VAL A 335 -16.38 -27.70 -13.15
C VAL A 335 -16.55 -28.12 -11.70
N ALA A 336 -16.61 -29.43 -11.43
CA ALA A 336 -16.67 -29.98 -10.06
C ALA A 336 -17.75 -29.36 -9.14
N GLY A 337 -18.87 -28.92 -9.71
CA GLY A 337 -19.99 -28.32 -8.97
C GLY A 337 -19.88 -26.81 -8.72
N VAL A 338 -18.82 -26.14 -9.17
CA VAL A 338 -18.66 -24.68 -9.15
C VAL A 338 -18.66 -24.11 -10.57
N TRP A 339 -19.05 -22.83 -10.70
CA TRP A 339 -18.89 -22.09 -11.96
C TRP A 339 -17.54 -21.38 -12.01
N ALA A 340 -16.84 -21.50 -13.13
CA ALA A 340 -15.48 -21.02 -13.31
C ALA A 340 -15.33 -20.22 -14.61
N MET A 341 -14.33 -19.33 -14.63
CA MET A 341 -13.89 -18.62 -15.83
C MET A 341 -13.26 -19.62 -16.80
N TYR A 342 -13.52 -19.45 -18.09
CA TYR A 342 -12.88 -20.27 -19.13
C TYR A 342 -11.38 -20.04 -19.16
N SER A 343 -10.61 -21.13 -19.16
CA SER A 343 -9.16 -21.12 -19.31
C SER A 343 -8.77 -21.18 -20.79
N GLY A 344 -7.66 -20.55 -21.18
CA GLY A 344 -7.08 -20.73 -22.52
C GLY A 344 -6.97 -19.49 -23.39
N ASP A 345 -7.42 -18.31 -22.94
CA ASP A 345 -7.14 -17.04 -23.61
C ASP A 345 -5.70 -16.60 -23.23
N VAL A 346 -4.70 -17.16 -23.91
CA VAL A 346 -3.27 -17.01 -23.58
C VAL A 346 -2.74 -15.68 -24.12
N ASN A 347 -3.24 -15.28 -25.29
CA ASN A 347 -2.83 -14.04 -25.95
C ASN A 347 -3.60 -12.79 -25.44
N GLN A 348 -4.66 -12.99 -24.64
CA GLN A 348 -5.53 -11.95 -24.05
C GLN A 348 -6.24 -11.09 -25.11
N ASP A 349 -6.67 -11.70 -26.23
CA ASP A 349 -7.40 -11.02 -27.30
C ASP A 349 -8.94 -11.11 -27.17
N GLY A 350 -9.42 -11.88 -26.18
CA GLY A 350 -10.83 -12.07 -25.90
C GLY A 350 -11.50 -13.16 -26.75
N PHE A 351 -10.74 -14.02 -27.43
CA PHE A 351 -11.23 -15.22 -28.10
C PHE A 351 -10.30 -16.39 -27.80
N ILE A 352 -10.84 -17.52 -27.35
CA ILE A 352 -10.02 -18.73 -27.16
C ILE A 352 -9.93 -19.42 -28.51
N GLY A 353 -8.83 -19.16 -29.23
CA GLY A 353 -8.66 -19.52 -30.63
C GLY A 353 -7.60 -20.58 -30.90
N GLY A 354 -7.45 -20.93 -32.17
CA GLY A 354 -6.41 -21.86 -32.62
C GLY A 354 -4.98 -21.32 -32.47
N ASP A 355 -4.82 -20.01 -32.37
CA ASP A 355 -3.56 -19.35 -32.05
C ASP A 355 -3.17 -19.47 -30.57
N ASP A 356 -4.14 -19.48 -29.65
CA ASP A 356 -3.88 -19.88 -28.26
C ASP A 356 -3.48 -21.35 -28.16
N VAL A 357 -4.19 -22.24 -28.87
CA VAL A 357 -3.83 -23.67 -28.95
C VAL A 357 -2.40 -23.82 -29.46
N GLY A 358 -2.06 -23.12 -30.53
CA GLY A 358 -0.71 -23.13 -31.09
C GLY A 358 0.36 -22.57 -30.14
N ALA A 359 0.03 -21.56 -29.33
CA ALA A 359 0.95 -21.04 -28.32
C ALA A 359 1.26 -22.09 -27.25
N VAL A 360 0.25 -22.77 -26.71
CA VAL A 360 0.44 -23.85 -25.72
C VAL A 360 1.15 -25.05 -26.33
N ASP A 361 0.80 -25.47 -27.55
CA ASP A 361 1.42 -26.63 -28.20
C ASP A 361 2.91 -26.40 -28.51
N ASN A 362 3.30 -25.19 -28.89
CA ASN A 362 4.71 -24.83 -29.08
C ASN A 362 5.52 -24.96 -27.78
N ASP A 363 4.96 -24.53 -26.65
CA ASP A 363 5.60 -24.60 -25.34
C ASP A 363 5.61 -26.04 -24.77
N ASN A 364 4.57 -26.82 -25.04
CA ASN A 364 4.54 -28.27 -24.78
C ASN A 364 5.63 -29.00 -25.59
N LEU A 365 5.79 -28.69 -26.88
CA LEU A 365 6.86 -29.24 -27.71
C LEU A 365 8.27 -28.83 -27.22
N ALA A 366 8.40 -27.62 -26.67
CA ALA A 366 9.63 -27.15 -26.04
C ALA A 366 9.89 -27.82 -24.67
N GLY A 367 8.88 -28.51 -24.11
CA GLY A 367 8.95 -29.22 -22.84
C GLY A 367 9.15 -28.27 -21.67
N LEU A 368 8.42 -27.15 -21.61
CA LEU A 368 8.52 -26.20 -20.51
C LEU A 368 8.00 -26.81 -19.20
N PHE A 369 8.81 -26.72 -18.14
CA PHE A 369 8.50 -27.29 -16.83
C PHE A 369 9.12 -26.43 -15.71
N PHE A 370 8.50 -26.43 -14.52
CA PHE A 370 8.88 -25.62 -13.34
C PHE A 370 9.07 -24.12 -13.63
N THR A 371 8.21 -23.56 -14.49
CA THR A 371 8.25 -22.13 -14.83
C THR A 371 6.85 -21.51 -14.74
N TYR A 372 6.78 -20.25 -14.32
CA TYR A 372 5.54 -19.49 -14.31
C TYR A 372 5.30 -18.89 -15.70
N THR A 373 4.57 -19.62 -16.54
CA THR A 373 4.23 -19.23 -17.92
C THR A 373 2.72 -19.15 -18.13
N THR A 374 2.25 -18.36 -19.09
CA THR A 374 0.82 -18.25 -19.43
C THR A 374 0.29 -19.52 -20.10
N SER A 375 1.16 -20.29 -20.74
CA SER A 375 0.85 -21.57 -21.40
C SER A 375 0.67 -22.76 -20.44
N ASP A 376 1.01 -22.61 -19.16
CA ASP A 376 0.65 -23.56 -18.09
C ASP A 376 -0.78 -23.24 -17.67
N ILE A 377 -1.74 -23.89 -18.33
CA ILE A 377 -3.16 -23.56 -18.28
C ILE A 377 -3.79 -24.08 -16.99
N ASN A 378 -3.37 -25.26 -16.52
CA ASN A 378 -3.91 -25.92 -15.34
C ASN A 378 -3.16 -25.55 -14.03
N GLY A 379 -2.00 -24.89 -14.13
CA GLY A 379 -1.19 -24.46 -12.98
C GLY A 379 -0.49 -25.61 -12.26
N ASP A 380 -0.09 -26.67 -12.97
CA ASP A 380 0.60 -27.83 -12.41
C ASP A 380 2.13 -27.79 -12.58
N LEU A 381 2.65 -26.68 -13.12
CA LEU A 381 4.06 -26.42 -13.40
C LEU A 381 4.64 -27.21 -14.58
N PHE A 382 3.81 -27.83 -15.40
CA PHE A 382 4.25 -28.55 -16.59
C PHE A 382 3.34 -28.23 -17.77
N VAL A 383 3.90 -27.62 -18.83
CA VAL A 383 3.10 -27.38 -20.05
C VAL A 383 2.97 -28.68 -20.82
N GLY A 384 1.81 -29.32 -20.71
CA GLY A 384 1.53 -30.66 -21.21
C GLY A 384 0.44 -30.72 -22.28
N GLY A 385 0.15 -31.95 -22.73
CA GLY A 385 -0.94 -32.20 -23.67
C GLY A 385 -2.34 -31.99 -23.06
N ASP A 386 -2.44 -32.02 -21.74
CA ASP A 386 -3.65 -31.70 -20.99
C ASP A 386 -3.94 -30.19 -20.97
N ASP A 387 -2.92 -29.32 -20.94
CA ASP A 387 -3.11 -27.88 -21.16
C ASP A 387 -3.64 -27.60 -22.58
N VAL A 388 -3.00 -28.20 -23.60
CA VAL A 388 -3.44 -28.10 -24.99
C VAL A 388 -4.89 -28.56 -25.13
N GLY A 389 -5.23 -29.69 -24.47
CA GLY A 389 -6.58 -30.24 -24.49
C GLY A 389 -7.64 -29.30 -23.88
N VAL A 390 -7.31 -28.54 -22.84
CA VAL A 390 -8.22 -27.53 -22.29
C VAL A 390 -8.51 -26.43 -23.32
N VAL A 391 -7.47 -25.85 -23.91
CA VAL A 391 -7.61 -24.75 -24.87
C VAL A 391 -8.35 -25.22 -26.14
N ASP A 392 -8.01 -26.40 -26.67
CA ASP A 392 -8.65 -26.95 -27.87
C ASP A 392 -10.16 -27.21 -27.65
N ASN A 393 -10.55 -27.75 -26.49
CA ASN A 393 -11.95 -27.94 -26.15
C ASN A 393 -12.74 -26.62 -26.12
N ASN A 394 -12.15 -25.57 -25.55
CA ASN A 394 -12.78 -24.25 -25.47
C ASN A 394 -12.81 -23.53 -26.82
N ASN A 395 -11.79 -23.71 -27.66
CA ASN A 395 -11.77 -23.26 -29.05
C ASN A 395 -12.85 -23.95 -29.90
N LEU A 396 -13.00 -25.27 -29.78
CA LEU A 396 -14.08 -26.02 -30.45
C LEU A 396 -15.48 -25.58 -29.99
N ALA A 397 -15.61 -25.19 -28.72
CA ALA A 397 -16.85 -24.62 -28.19
C ALA A 397 -17.09 -23.16 -28.63
N GLY A 398 -16.12 -22.52 -29.29
CA GLY A 398 -16.21 -21.15 -29.78
C GLY A 398 -16.33 -20.15 -28.64
N VAL A 399 -15.55 -20.32 -27.57
CA VAL A 399 -15.59 -19.45 -26.39
C VAL A 399 -14.96 -18.09 -26.69
N TYR A 400 -15.69 -17.00 -26.46
CA TYR A 400 -15.22 -15.62 -26.63
C TYR A 400 -15.74 -14.70 -25.53
N LEU A 401 -15.11 -13.54 -25.40
CA LEU A 401 -15.41 -12.51 -24.40
C LEU A 401 -16.80 -11.91 -24.61
N LEU A 402 -17.60 -11.92 -23.55
CA LEU A 402 -18.85 -11.18 -23.44
C LEU A 402 -18.70 -10.09 -22.37
N ARG A 403 -19.01 -8.85 -22.75
CA ARG A 403 -18.93 -7.68 -21.88
C ARG A 403 -20.04 -6.65 -22.18
N PRO A 404 -20.35 -5.74 -21.24
CA PRO A 404 -21.43 -4.76 -21.33
C PRO A 404 -21.37 -3.77 -22.50
#